data_AF-V7BCM3-F1
#
_entry.id   AF-V7BCM3-F1
#
_cell.length_a   1.000
_cell.length_b   1.000
_cell.length_c   1.000
_cell.angle_alpha   90.00
_cell.angle_beta   90.00
_cell.angle_gamma   90.00
#
_symmetry.space_group_name_H-M   'P 1'
#
loop_
_entity.id
_entity.type
_entity.pdbx_description
1 polymer ?
#
loop_
_entity_poly.entity_id
_entity_poly.type
_entity_poly.pdbx_seq_one_letter_code
_entity_poly.pdbx_strand_id
1 'polypeptide(L)'
;MSINSNLGSKPFPVSFKSWCTFLFCVSPLNLTLSKTTMATPIRHPSHKSKEHFKVCFCFRRMFRLKVAEPPDEIKTIFEEYSHNGVMSMDNMCNFLVEYQGEEEEGITTRAQTIFDSLKHHHNIFQRRGFHVDAFFRYLLSDLNGPLTQVQHDMNAPLAHYFLYTGHNSYLTGNQVSSASSTSAIIKALKKGVRVIELDLWPNSRGDDVLVHHGGTLTSSVKLRPCLIAIKDNAFSASSYPVVITFEDHITPHLQDKVAKMLIDIFGEMLFCPENPHQMREFPSPEELKNKILISTKPPESPENKDQKTLEETPQRLEEDHDKSRVNYKDDSDDSDGLDDTPKYGNLISIRAGKPKGKLKKCLVDHNQVRRLSLSEQELEDFSKKHGTDIVRFTQRNLLRIYPKGTRVDSSNYDPMLGWMHGAQMVAFNMQGGRHYLRYMEGMFRANGGCGYVKKPDILLNQNDIFDPKASRQVQTTLQVLVYMGDGWRSDFGPTHFDFYSPPDFRVQIGIHGVEADKDMKYTSTIEDDWVPVWNQQFSFRLTVPELALLYIKVVERDFSGKHDFGGQTCLPVSQLRQGIRAVRLRNRKGELYNSVKLLLHFQFHHHTL
;
A
#
# COMPACT_ATOMS: atom_id res chain seq x y z
N MET A 1 15.00 -72.80 -6.34
CA MET A 1 15.87 -73.11 -5.19
C MET A 1 15.65 -71.99 -4.18
N SER A 2 14.70 -72.10 -3.26
CA SER A 2 14.75 -72.87 -1.99
C SER A 2 15.79 -72.27 -1.02
N ILE A 3 15.54 -71.95 0.26
CA ILE A 3 14.36 -71.91 1.15
C ILE A 3 14.88 -71.39 2.53
N ASN A 4 14.03 -70.65 3.28
CA ASN A 4 13.93 -70.48 4.77
C ASN A 4 15.09 -69.95 5.64
N SER A 5 14.91 -69.38 6.84
CA SER A 5 13.78 -68.94 7.73
C SER A 5 14.43 -68.18 8.92
N ASN A 6 13.84 -67.24 9.68
CA ASN A 6 12.75 -67.29 10.69
C ASN A 6 12.63 -65.85 11.29
N LEU A 7 11.45 -65.20 11.30
CA LEU A 7 10.44 -65.13 12.38
C LEU A 7 10.86 -64.39 13.68
N GLY A 8 10.16 -63.28 13.98
CA GLY A 8 10.22 -62.60 15.28
C GLY A 8 9.53 -61.23 15.36
N SER A 9 8.22 -61.15 15.13
CA SER A 9 7.40 -59.95 15.33
C SER A 9 6.80 -59.87 16.75
N LYS A 10 7.05 -58.78 17.50
CA LYS A 10 6.19 -58.29 18.60
C LYS A 10 6.20 -56.75 18.67
N PRO A 11 5.06 -56.10 18.98
CA PRO A 11 4.93 -54.64 19.04
C PRO A 11 5.22 -54.10 20.45
N PHE A 12 5.90 -52.95 20.55
CA PHE A 12 6.02 -52.17 21.79
C PHE A 12 4.91 -51.11 21.87
N PRO A 13 4.19 -50.96 23.00
CA PRO A 13 3.28 -49.85 23.21
C PRO A 13 4.07 -48.66 23.78
N VAL A 14 4.21 -47.57 23.03
CA VAL A 14 4.78 -46.32 23.56
C VAL A 14 3.67 -45.55 24.27
N SER A 15 3.72 -45.58 25.60
CA SER A 15 2.87 -44.82 26.50
C SER A 15 3.19 -43.32 26.44
N PHE A 16 2.17 -42.50 26.25
CA PHE A 16 2.15 -41.03 26.14
C PHE A 16 2.60 -40.28 27.42
N LYS A 17 3.14 -40.97 28.43
CA LYS A 17 3.50 -40.39 29.74
C LYS A 17 4.98 -40.02 29.91
N SER A 18 5.86 -40.33 28.96
CA SER A 18 7.32 -40.18 29.19
C SER A 18 7.93 -38.86 28.67
N TRP A 19 7.20 -38.01 27.95
CA TRP A 19 7.71 -36.72 27.46
C TRP A 19 7.52 -35.56 28.47
N CYS A 20 6.61 -35.67 29.43
CA CYS A 20 6.37 -34.60 30.41
C CYS A 20 7.45 -34.46 31.48
N THR A 21 8.38 -35.41 31.60
CA THR A 21 9.32 -35.46 32.74
C THR A 21 10.73 -34.92 32.40
N PHE A 22 10.99 -34.47 31.17
CA PHE A 22 12.34 -34.02 30.76
C PHE A 22 12.52 -32.50 30.66
N LEU A 23 11.47 -31.69 30.84
CA LEU A 23 11.53 -30.22 30.72
C LEU A 23 11.44 -29.44 32.04
N PHE A 24 11.44 -30.13 33.20
CA PHE A 24 11.44 -29.48 34.51
C PHE A 24 12.67 -29.88 35.33
N CYS A 25 13.78 -29.19 35.08
CA CYS A 25 14.85 -29.03 36.07
C CYS A 25 15.78 -27.88 35.61
N VAL A 26 16.25 -27.08 36.58
CA VAL A 26 17.07 -25.84 36.50
C VAL A 26 16.15 -24.60 36.47
N SER A 27 16.05 -23.69 37.45
CA SER A 27 16.76 -23.41 38.71
C SER A 27 15.88 -22.46 39.58
N PRO A 28 16.24 -22.16 40.85
CA PRO A 28 15.28 -21.83 41.92
C PRO A 28 15.22 -20.34 42.27
N LEU A 29 14.05 -19.80 42.66
CA LEU A 29 14.02 -18.55 43.45
C LEU A 29 12.72 -18.36 44.28
N ASN A 30 12.93 -18.37 45.60
CA ASN A 30 12.29 -17.58 46.66
C ASN A 30 10.76 -17.56 46.80
N LEU A 31 10.24 -18.57 47.51
CA LEU A 31 8.99 -18.45 48.28
C LEU A 31 9.29 -17.86 49.66
N THR A 32 8.99 -16.58 49.87
CA THR A 32 8.82 -16.00 51.20
C THR A 32 7.33 -16.02 51.57
N LEU A 33 6.98 -16.82 52.58
CA LEU A 33 5.69 -16.79 53.26
C LEU A 33 5.80 -15.81 54.43
N SER A 34 5.23 -14.61 54.31
CA SER A 34 4.98 -13.75 55.47
C SER A 34 3.52 -13.84 55.91
N LYS A 35 3.32 -14.18 57.18
CA LYS A 35 2.02 -14.20 57.89
C LYS A 35 1.42 -12.78 57.96
N THR A 36 0.14 -12.67 57.65
CA THR A 36 -0.64 -11.42 57.77
C THR A 36 -1.19 -11.28 59.19
N THR A 37 -0.84 -10.19 59.87
CA THR A 37 -1.59 -9.65 61.01
C THR A 37 -2.56 -8.59 60.50
N MET A 38 -3.79 -8.58 61.01
CA MET A 38 -4.88 -7.69 60.59
C MET A 38 -4.59 -6.21 60.92
N ALA A 39 -4.74 -5.34 59.92
CA ALA A 39 -5.17 -3.95 60.08
C ALA A 39 -5.77 -3.43 58.75
N THR A 40 -6.85 -2.68 58.87
CA THR A 40 -7.79 -2.17 57.84
C THR A 40 -7.16 -1.40 56.65
N PRO A 41 -7.67 -1.56 55.40
CA PRO A 41 -7.27 -0.71 54.29
C PRO A 41 -8.28 0.40 53.99
N ILE A 42 -7.76 1.61 53.87
CA ILE A 42 -8.35 2.74 53.14
C ILE A 42 -8.43 2.33 51.65
N ARG A 43 -9.60 2.51 51.02
CA ARG A 43 -9.89 2.09 49.63
C ARG A 43 -9.14 2.96 48.61
N HIS A 44 -8.17 2.38 47.90
CA HIS A 44 -7.79 2.80 46.55
C HIS A 44 -8.43 1.83 45.52
N PRO A 45 -8.95 2.30 44.37
CA PRO A 45 -9.53 1.44 43.36
C PRO A 45 -8.43 0.94 42.42
N SER A 46 -7.78 -0.17 42.73
CA SER A 46 -7.03 -0.95 41.74
C SER A 46 -7.57 -2.37 41.68
N HIS A 47 -8.65 -2.59 40.94
CA HIS A 47 -9.06 -3.94 40.58
C HIS A 47 -8.07 -4.49 39.53
N LYS A 48 -6.94 -5.02 40.00
CA LYS A 48 -5.99 -5.77 39.16
C LYS A 48 -6.66 -7.08 38.74
N SER A 49 -7.16 -7.13 37.52
CA SER A 49 -7.72 -8.35 36.94
C SER A 49 -6.60 -9.37 36.67
N LYS A 50 -6.92 -10.66 36.81
CA LYS A 50 -6.00 -11.78 36.54
C LYS A 50 -6.50 -12.54 35.32
N GLU A 51 -5.59 -12.96 34.46
CA GLU A 51 -5.89 -13.87 33.34
C GLU A 51 -5.40 -15.27 33.68
N HIS A 52 -6.20 -16.27 33.31
CA HIS A 52 -5.94 -17.66 33.65
C HIS A 52 -5.87 -18.49 32.38
N PHE A 53 -4.74 -19.17 32.20
CA PHE A 53 -4.51 -20.08 31.09
C PHE A 53 -4.47 -21.51 31.61
N LYS A 54 -5.22 -22.41 30.97
CA LYS A 54 -5.30 -23.82 31.38
C LYS A 54 -4.11 -24.58 30.80
N VAL A 55 -3.25 -25.09 31.67
CA VAL A 55 -2.10 -25.92 31.29
C VAL A 55 -2.36 -27.34 31.77
N CYS A 56 -2.75 -28.24 30.86
CA CYS A 56 -3.18 -29.60 31.19
C CYS A 56 -4.41 -29.67 32.14
N PHE A 57 -4.93 -30.87 32.41
CA PHE A 57 -6.26 -31.11 32.99
C PHE A 57 -6.55 -30.38 34.31
N CYS A 58 -5.53 -30.09 35.13
CA CYS A 58 -5.72 -29.52 36.48
C CYS A 58 -4.86 -28.28 36.81
N PHE A 59 -3.91 -27.86 35.95
CA PHE A 59 -3.04 -26.72 36.27
C PHE A 59 -3.48 -25.45 35.53
N ARG A 60 -3.33 -24.31 36.21
CA ARG A 60 -3.63 -22.99 35.65
C ARG A 60 -2.42 -22.10 35.84
N ARG A 61 -1.93 -21.50 34.76
CA ARG A 61 -1.00 -20.36 34.85
C ARG A 61 -1.83 -19.10 35.03
N MET A 62 -1.32 -18.18 35.84
CA MET A 62 -1.99 -16.92 36.16
C MET A 62 -1.06 -15.78 35.85
N PHE A 63 -1.55 -14.84 35.04
CA PHE A 63 -0.83 -13.64 34.65
C PHE A 63 -1.56 -12.40 35.15
N ARG A 64 -0.78 -11.38 35.50
CA ARG A 64 -1.33 -10.08 35.88
C ARG A 64 -1.65 -9.31 34.61
N LEU A 65 -2.90 -8.89 34.50
CA LEU A 65 -3.32 -8.05 33.39
C LEU A 65 -2.88 -6.62 33.67
N LYS A 66 -1.99 -6.12 32.82
CA LYS A 66 -1.60 -4.71 32.81
C LYS A 66 -2.60 -3.92 31.97
N VAL A 67 -2.85 -2.69 32.39
CA VAL A 67 -3.45 -1.66 31.56
C VAL A 67 -2.30 -0.82 31.01
N ALA A 68 -2.44 -0.25 29.83
CA ALA A 68 -1.47 0.70 29.31
C ALA A 68 -1.31 1.87 30.29
N GLU A 69 -0.08 2.02 30.79
CA GLU A 69 0.34 3.13 31.64
C GLU A 69 1.41 3.93 30.88
N PRO A 70 1.52 5.25 31.10
CA PRO A 70 2.54 6.05 30.45
C PRO A 70 3.95 5.52 30.82
N PRO A 71 4.82 5.24 29.84
CA PRO A 71 6.24 4.98 30.07
C PRO A 71 6.89 6.14 30.83
N ASP A 72 7.95 5.86 31.60
CA ASP A 72 8.58 6.89 32.45
C ASP A 72 9.12 8.08 31.65
N GLU A 73 9.64 7.85 30.46
CA GLU A 73 10.08 8.92 29.55
C GLU A 73 8.93 9.86 29.14
N ILE A 74 7.71 9.31 28.95
CA ILE A 74 6.52 10.12 28.66
C ILE A 74 6.10 10.93 29.89
N LYS A 75 6.27 10.39 31.10
CA LYS A 75 6.03 11.15 32.33
C LYS A 75 7.02 12.31 32.46
N THR A 76 8.29 12.09 32.17
CA THR A 76 9.32 13.15 32.16
C THR A 76 8.98 14.24 31.16
N ILE A 77 8.62 13.88 29.92
CA ILE A 77 8.18 14.86 28.91
C ILE A 77 6.94 15.62 29.40
N PHE A 78 5.96 14.93 30.00
CA PHE A 78 4.80 15.62 30.56
C PHE A 78 5.19 16.62 31.66
N GLU A 79 6.13 16.25 32.54
CA GLU A 79 6.63 17.13 33.61
C GLU A 79 7.35 18.37 33.06
N GLU A 80 8.13 18.24 31.98
CA GLU A 80 8.79 19.36 31.31
C GLU A 80 7.80 20.39 30.76
N TYR A 81 6.67 19.93 30.22
CA TYR A 81 5.60 20.76 29.66
C TYR A 81 4.40 20.88 30.61
N SER A 82 4.59 20.82 31.92
CA SER A 82 3.51 21.05 32.89
C SER A 82 3.98 21.82 34.12
N HIS A 83 3.03 22.40 34.84
CA HIS A 83 3.28 23.08 36.10
C HIS A 83 2.48 22.41 37.21
N ASN A 84 3.17 21.98 38.27
CA ASN A 84 2.57 21.26 39.41
C ASN A 84 1.74 20.04 38.96
N GLY A 85 2.20 19.31 37.93
CA GLY A 85 1.54 18.11 37.41
C GLY A 85 0.27 18.37 36.59
N VAL A 86 0.07 19.61 36.12
CA VAL A 86 -1.05 20.01 35.26
C VAL A 86 -0.53 20.69 33.99
N MET A 87 -0.90 20.16 32.83
CA MET A 87 -0.61 20.76 31.53
C MET A 87 -1.74 21.72 31.14
N SER A 88 -1.42 23.01 31.02
CA SER A 88 -2.35 24.04 30.55
C SER A 88 -2.47 24.05 29.02
N MET A 89 -3.38 24.87 28.48
CA MET A 89 -3.50 25.05 27.02
C MET A 89 -2.21 25.58 26.41
N ASP A 90 -1.60 26.58 27.05
CA ASP A 90 -0.36 27.20 26.57
C ASP A 90 0.80 26.20 26.61
N ASN A 91 0.91 25.41 27.69
CA ASN A 91 1.92 24.36 27.74
C ASN A 91 1.72 23.30 26.65
N MET A 92 0.46 22.97 26.32
CA MET A 92 0.15 22.04 25.24
C MET A 92 0.54 22.62 23.87
N CYS A 93 0.27 23.91 23.62
CA CYS A 93 0.75 24.58 22.41
C CYS A 93 2.28 24.48 22.31
N ASN A 94 3.01 24.77 23.38
CA ASN A 94 4.47 24.66 23.41
C ASN A 94 4.93 23.22 23.12
N PHE A 95 4.31 22.21 23.74
CA PHE A 95 4.62 20.80 23.45
C PHE A 95 4.39 20.44 21.98
N LEU A 96 3.29 20.93 21.38
CA LEU A 96 2.97 20.63 19.99
C LEU A 96 3.98 21.27 19.03
N VAL A 97 4.47 22.47 19.33
CA VAL A 97 5.48 23.15 18.48
C VAL A 97 6.86 22.56 18.72
N GLU A 98 7.34 22.61 19.97
CA GLU A 98 8.73 22.33 20.31
C GLU A 98 9.07 20.83 20.22
N TYR A 99 8.16 19.96 20.71
CA TYR A 99 8.40 18.52 20.76
C TYR A 99 7.79 17.78 19.57
N GLN A 100 6.56 18.11 19.18
CA GLN A 100 5.86 17.45 18.09
C GLN A 100 6.19 18.02 16.70
N GLY A 101 6.91 19.14 16.62
CA GLY A 101 7.27 19.80 15.36
C GLY A 101 6.04 20.21 14.54
N GLU A 102 4.92 20.55 15.20
CA GLU A 102 3.74 21.11 14.53
C GLU A 102 3.95 22.60 14.24
N GLU A 103 3.40 23.08 13.12
CA GLU A 103 3.51 24.49 12.73
C GLU A 103 2.78 25.40 13.75
N GLU A 104 3.34 26.59 14.00
CA GLU A 104 2.73 27.56 14.93
C GLU A 104 1.37 28.08 14.43
N GLU A 105 1.18 28.14 13.11
CA GLU A 105 -0.07 28.59 12.52
C GLU A 105 -1.22 27.61 12.84
N GLY A 106 -2.28 28.12 13.49
CA GLY A 106 -3.43 27.32 13.88
C GLY A 106 -3.20 26.42 15.11
N ILE A 107 -2.05 26.52 15.79
CA ILE A 107 -1.70 25.65 16.92
C ILE A 107 -2.70 25.73 18.08
N THR A 108 -3.24 26.92 18.36
CA THR A 108 -4.23 27.12 19.43
C THR A 108 -5.52 26.36 19.12
N THR A 109 -6.00 26.39 17.89
CA THR A 109 -7.19 25.63 17.45
C THR A 109 -6.95 24.14 17.55
N ARG A 110 -5.73 23.69 17.18
CA ARG A 110 -5.30 22.31 17.32
C ARG A 110 -5.29 21.85 18.77
N ALA A 111 -4.67 22.61 19.68
CA ALA A 111 -4.64 22.33 21.11
C ALA A 111 -6.06 22.31 21.69
N GLN A 112 -6.91 23.26 21.33
CA GLN A 112 -8.31 23.33 21.76
C GLN A 112 -9.10 22.06 21.36
N THR A 113 -8.92 21.59 20.12
CA THR A 113 -9.55 20.35 19.62
C THR A 113 -9.14 19.14 20.47
N ILE A 114 -7.87 19.06 20.85
CA ILE A 114 -7.36 17.99 21.71
C ILE A 114 -8.00 18.08 23.10
N PHE A 115 -8.03 19.28 23.70
CA PHE A 115 -8.68 19.50 24.99
C PHE A 115 -10.16 19.09 24.98
N ASP A 116 -10.90 19.47 23.95
CA ASP A 116 -12.32 19.15 23.84
C ASP A 116 -12.55 17.64 23.67
N SER A 117 -11.70 16.95 22.92
CA SER A 117 -11.76 15.48 22.78
C SER A 117 -11.57 14.74 24.12
N LEU A 118 -10.75 15.30 25.01
CA LEU A 118 -10.46 14.72 26.33
C LEU A 118 -11.57 15.00 27.34
N LYS A 119 -12.28 16.14 27.24
CA LYS A 119 -13.41 16.52 28.11
C LYS A 119 -14.58 15.55 28.04
N HIS A 120 -14.90 15.04 26.85
CA HIS A 120 -16.02 14.12 26.67
C HIS A 120 -15.85 12.77 27.38
N HIS A 121 -14.63 12.42 27.79
CA HIS A 121 -14.33 11.13 28.41
C HIS A 121 -14.30 11.15 29.95
N HIS A 122 -14.34 12.32 30.60
CA HIS A 122 -14.44 12.43 32.08
C HIS A 122 -15.21 13.69 32.53
N ASN A 123 -16.21 13.50 33.40
CA ASN A 123 -16.88 14.56 34.16
C ASN A 123 -15.97 15.26 35.21
N ILE A 124 -14.65 15.09 35.12
CA ILE A 124 -13.66 15.58 36.08
C ILE A 124 -12.66 16.44 35.30
N PHE A 125 -13.13 17.57 34.77
CA PHE A 125 -12.22 18.64 34.37
C PHE A 125 -12.30 19.75 35.41
N GLN A 126 -11.25 19.86 36.22
CA GLN A 126 -10.94 21.14 36.84
C GLN A 126 -10.61 22.11 35.71
N ARG A 127 -11.17 23.32 35.78
CA ARG A 127 -11.22 24.34 34.71
C ARG A 127 -9.86 24.86 34.17
N ARG A 128 -8.72 24.17 34.37
CA ARG A 128 -7.37 24.74 34.17
C ARG A 128 -6.32 23.87 33.45
N GLY A 129 -6.60 22.62 33.08
CA GLY A 129 -5.60 21.77 32.39
C GLY A 129 -5.91 20.27 32.48
N PHE A 130 -4.96 19.43 32.08
CA PHE A 130 -5.06 17.97 32.24
C PHE A 130 -3.79 17.33 32.83
N HIS A 131 -3.95 16.14 33.42
CA HIS A 131 -2.87 15.36 34.04
C HIS A 131 -2.26 14.35 33.06
N VAL A 132 -1.17 13.68 33.47
CA VAL A 132 -0.40 12.74 32.64
C VAL A 132 -1.24 11.64 31.98
N ASP A 133 -2.26 11.11 32.65
CA ASP A 133 -3.12 10.06 32.08
C ASP A 133 -3.97 10.58 30.90
N ALA A 134 -4.38 11.85 30.94
CA ALA A 134 -5.11 12.47 29.84
C ALA A 134 -4.18 12.81 28.67
N PHE A 135 -2.96 13.26 28.97
CA PHE A 135 -1.90 13.44 27.97
C PHE A 135 -1.60 12.14 27.23
N PHE A 136 -1.38 11.05 27.97
CA PHE A 136 -1.10 9.73 27.42
C PHE A 136 -2.26 9.18 26.57
N ARG A 137 -3.51 9.41 26.99
CA ARG A 137 -4.69 9.09 26.17
C ARG A 137 -4.71 9.87 24.86
N TYR A 138 -4.35 11.15 24.87
CA TYR A 138 -4.19 11.93 23.64
C TYR A 138 -3.10 11.33 22.76
N LEU A 139 -1.93 10.99 23.32
CA LEU A 139 -0.82 10.44 22.54
C LEU A 139 -1.19 9.13 21.82
N LEU A 140 -2.07 8.32 22.41
CA LEU A 140 -2.61 7.07 21.83
C LEU A 140 -3.87 7.26 20.97
N SER A 141 -4.37 8.49 20.83
CA SER A 141 -5.60 8.80 20.09
C SER A 141 -5.36 8.95 18.58
N ASP A 142 -6.45 8.83 17.81
CA ASP A 142 -6.42 9.04 16.34
C ASP A 142 -6.08 10.50 15.97
N LEU A 143 -6.27 11.47 16.89
CA LEU A 143 -5.83 12.85 16.69
C LEU A 143 -4.30 12.95 16.58
N ASN A 144 -3.56 11.98 17.13
CA ASN A 144 -2.10 11.96 17.12
C ASN A 144 -1.52 10.99 16.06
N GLY A 145 -2.17 10.90 14.90
CA GLY A 145 -1.72 10.06 13.79
C GLY A 145 -0.37 10.48 13.18
N PRO A 146 0.33 9.56 12.48
CA PRO A 146 1.74 9.75 12.08
C PRO A 146 1.91 10.45 10.74
N LEU A 147 0.86 10.63 9.95
CA LEU A 147 0.96 11.21 8.61
C LEU A 147 0.38 12.62 8.59
N THR A 148 1.04 13.50 7.85
CA THR A 148 0.54 14.84 7.54
C THR A 148 -0.71 14.75 6.65
N GLN A 149 -1.64 15.71 6.79
CA GLN A 149 -2.80 15.84 5.90
C GLN A 149 -2.50 16.73 4.67
N VAL A 150 -1.22 16.99 4.39
CA VAL A 150 -0.77 17.87 3.31
C VAL A 150 -1.35 17.43 1.97
N GLN A 151 -1.95 18.39 1.26
CA GLN A 151 -2.30 18.25 -0.15
C GLN A 151 -1.10 18.69 -0.97
N HIS A 152 -0.57 17.79 -1.79
CA HIS A 152 0.41 18.15 -2.80
C HIS A 152 -0.20 19.17 -3.76
N ASP A 153 0.63 19.97 -4.43
CA ASP A 153 0.16 20.71 -5.60
C ASP A 153 -0.38 19.73 -6.65
N MET A 154 -1.65 19.93 -7.03
CA MET A 154 -2.39 19.08 -7.97
C MET A 154 -2.58 19.72 -9.34
N ASN A 155 -1.94 20.86 -9.61
CA ASN A 155 -2.02 21.61 -10.86
C ASN A 155 -0.90 21.29 -11.85
N ALA A 156 0.11 20.50 -11.43
CA ALA A 156 1.12 20.01 -12.36
C ALA A 156 0.51 18.98 -13.36
N PRO A 157 1.16 18.70 -14.50
CA PRO A 157 0.71 17.71 -15.48
C PRO A 157 0.55 16.30 -14.90
N LEU A 158 -0.38 15.49 -15.43
CA LEU A 158 -0.62 14.12 -14.96
C LEU A 158 0.65 13.25 -14.89
N ALA A 159 1.60 13.46 -15.81
CA ALA A 159 2.89 12.75 -15.84
C ALA A 159 3.77 13.02 -14.61
N HIS A 160 3.49 14.06 -13.83
CA HIS A 160 4.24 14.43 -12.62
C HIS A 160 3.77 13.69 -11.37
N TYR A 161 2.80 12.76 -11.47
CA TYR A 161 2.27 12.03 -10.31
C TYR A 161 2.43 10.53 -10.51
N PHE A 162 2.70 9.82 -9.42
CA PHE A 162 2.43 8.40 -9.32
C PHE A 162 0.92 8.18 -9.17
N LEU A 163 0.38 7.20 -9.89
CA LEU A 163 -1.04 6.87 -9.95
C LEU A 163 -1.29 5.50 -9.33
N TYR A 164 -2.26 5.41 -8.42
CA TYR A 164 -2.61 4.13 -7.81
C TYR A 164 -3.24 3.21 -8.86
N THR A 165 -2.48 2.21 -9.32
CA THR A 165 -2.81 1.45 -10.54
C THR A 165 -3.10 -0.02 -10.26
N GLY A 166 -4.27 -0.50 -10.67
CA GLY A 166 -4.63 -1.92 -10.67
C GLY A 166 -4.24 -2.63 -11.98
N HIS A 167 -3.87 -3.89 -11.88
CA HIS A 167 -3.66 -4.82 -13.00
C HIS A 167 -4.78 -5.85 -13.03
N ASN A 168 -5.35 -6.13 -14.21
CA ASN A 168 -6.48 -7.06 -14.41
C ASN A 168 -7.55 -6.89 -13.34
N SER A 169 -8.06 -5.66 -13.22
CA SER A 169 -8.82 -5.18 -12.04
C SER A 169 -10.17 -5.89 -11.84
N TYR A 170 -10.59 -6.66 -12.84
CA TYR A 170 -11.78 -7.50 -12.83
C TYR A 170 -11.56 -8.86 -12.15
N LEU A 171 -10.32 -9.32 -11.96
CA LEU A 171 -10.02 -10.63 -11.37
C LEU A 171 -10.17 -10.65 -9.85
N THR A 172 -10.69 -11.76 -9.33
CA THR A 172 -10.88 -11.99 -7.88
C THR A 172 -9.80 -12.88 -7.26
N GLY A 173 -8.97 -13.53 -8.08
CA GLY A 173 -7.88 -14.39 -7.62
C GLY A 173 -6.76 -14.53 -8.65
N ASN A 174 -6.34 -15.76 -8.90
CA ASN A 174 -5.24 -16.12 -9.82
C ASN A 174 -5.55 -15.75 -11.30
N GLN A 175 -4.51 -15.69 -12.13
CA GLN A 175 -4.61 -15.27 -13.54
C GLN A 175 -5.16 -16.35 -14.48
N VAL A 176 -5.34 -17.60 -14.03
CA VAL A 176 -5.60 -18.74 -14.92
C VAL A 176 -7.05 -19.23 -14.84
N SER A 177 -7.63 -19.28 -13.65
CA SER A 177 -8.93 -19.93 -13.42
C SER A 177 -9.83 -19.21 -12.43
N SER A 178 -9.42 -18.05 -11.92
CA SER A 178 -10.25 -17.30 -10.96
C SER A 178 -11.45 -16.64 -11.64
N ALA A 179 -12.42 -16.24 -10.82
CA ALA A 179 -13.58 -15.52 -11.31
C ALA A 179 -13.23 -14.06 -11.65
N SER A 180 -13.86 -13.55 -12.70
CA SER A 180 -13.97 -12.13 -13.00
C SER A 180 -15.26 -11.55 -12.38
N SER A 181 -15.19 -10.36 -11.78
CA SER A 181 -16.32 -9.74 -11.10
C SER A 181 -16.23 -8.21 -11.07
N THR A 182 -17.38 -7.54 -11.18
CA THR A 182 -17.50 -6.11 -10.90
C THR A 182 -17.16 -5.76 -9.45
N SER A 183 -17.34 -6.70 -8.51
CA SER A 183 -17.00 -6.50 -7.10
C SER A 183 -15.50 -6.25 -6.87
N ALA A 184 -14.63 -6.84 -7.69
CA ALA A 184 -13.18 -6.60 -7.64
C ALA A 184 -12.87 -5.14 -8.02
N ILE A 185 -13.51 -4.63 -9.07
CA ILE A 185 -13.39 -3.24 -9.53
C ILE A 185 -13.88 -2.28 -8.45
N ILE A 186 -15.07 -2.53 -7.88
CA ILE A 186 -15.64 -1.70 -6.80
C ILE A 186 -14.69 -1.66 -5.60
N LYS A 187 -14.14 -2.82 -5.21
CA LYS A 187 -13.20 -2.91 -4.09
C LYS A 187 -11.91 -2.14 -4.36
N ALA A 188 -11.39 -2.17 -5.59
CA ALA A 188 -10.22 -1.39 -5.98
C ALA A 188 -10.51 0.13 -5.89
N LEU A 189 -11.62 0.60 -6.46
CA LEU A 189 -12.00 2.02 -6.43
C LEU A 189 -12.20 2.54 -5.00
N LYS A 190 -12.90 1.77 -4.14
CA LYS A 190 -13.09 2.10 -2.71
C LYS A 190 -11.79 2.12 -1.91
N LYS A 191 -10.75 1.39 -2.37
CA LYS A 191 -9.39 1.46 -1.80
C LYS A 191 -8.59 2.66 -2.30
N GLY A 192 -9.13 3.49 -3.19
CA GLY A 192 -8.44 4.65 -3.75
C GLY A 192 -7.69 4.38 -5.06
N VAL A 193 -7.77 3.18 -5.65
CA VAL A 193 -7.17 2.90 -6.97
C VAL A 193 -7.76 3.84 -8.01
N ARG A 194 -6.91 4.46 -8.83
CA ARG A 194 -7.27 5.47 -9.85
C ARG A 194 -7.13 4.95 -11.28
N VAL A 195 -6.42 3.85 -11.50
CA VAL A 195 -6.35 3.21 -12.82
C VAL A 195 -6.94 1.80 -12.76
N ILE A 196 -7.97 1.56 -13.57
CA ILE A 196 -8.69 0.28 -13.67
C ILE A 196 -8.42 -0.32 -15.04
N GLU A 197 -7.96 -1.57 -15.08
CA GLU A 197 -7.74 -2.32 -16.31
C GLU A 197 -8.91 -3.23 -16.65
N LEU A 198 -9.31 -3.22 -17.92
CA LEU A 198 -10.35 -4.07 -18.49
C LEU A 198 -9.88 -4.65 -19.84
N ASP A 199 -9.86 -5.98 -19.93
CA ASP A 199 -9.44 -6.68 -21.14
C ASP A 199 -10.67 -7.00 -21.98
N LEU A 200 -10.79 -6.36 -23.13
CA LEU A 200 -12.00 -6.40 -23.95
C LEU A 200 -11.88 -7.51 -24.98
N TRP A 201 -12.85 -8.43 -24.97
CA TRP A 201 -12.93 -9.54 -25.91
C TRP A 201 -14.35 -9.67 -26.48
N PRO A 202 -14.50 -10.06 -27.76
CA PRO A 202 -15.81 -10.39 -28.31
C PRO A 202 -16.42 -11.60 -27.59
N ASN A 203 -17.74 -11.61 -27.42
CA ASN A 203 -18.46 -12.82 -27.05
C ASN A 203 -18.44 -13.83 -28.22
N SER A 204 -18.93 -15.05 -27.97
CA SER A 204 -18.95 -16.12 -28.99
C SER A 204 -19.76 -15.80 -30.25
N ARG A 205 -20.69 -14.85 -30.18
CA ARG A 205 -21.50 -14.40 -31.32
C ARG A 205 -20.87 -13.22 -32.09
N GLY A 206 -19.86 -12.56 -31.53
CA GLY A 206 -19.25 -11.36 -32.10
C GLY A 206 -20.13 -10.10 -32.01
N ASP A 207 -21.21 -10.12 -31.22
CA ASP A 207 -22.20 -9.03 -31.13
C ASP A 207 -22.15 -8.27 -29.79
N ASP A 208 -21.37 -8.73 -28.81
CA ASP A 208 -21.23 -8.11 -27.49
C ASP A 208 -19.81 -8.23 -26.93
N VAL A 209 -19.49 -7.42 -25.92
CA VAL A 209 -18.15 -7.34 -25.32
C VAL A 209 -18.11 -7.93 -23.91
N LEU A 210 -17.16 -8.83 -23.70
CA LEU A 210 -16.84 -9.46 -22.43
C LEU A 210 -15.50 -8.93 -21.90
N VAL A 211 -15.39 -8.94 -20.57
CA VAL A 211 -14.17 -8.65 -19.82
C VAL A 211 -13.68 -9.93 -19.17
N HIS A 212 -12.49 -10.39 -19.56
CA HIS A 212 -11.81 -11.56 -19.00
C HIS A 212 -10.35 -11.64 -19.47
N HIS A 213 -9.57 -12.51 -18.83
CA HIS A 213 -8.18 -12.73 -19.23
C HIS A 213 -8.12 -13.74 -20.38
N GLY A 214 -7.85 -13.25 -21.58
CA GLY A 214 -7.86 -14.06 -22.80
C GLY A 214 -6.86 -15.21 -22.77
N GLY A 215 -7.21 -16.33 -23.41
CA GLY A 215 -6.36 -17.53 -23.44
C GLY A 215 -6.26 -18.29 -22.10
N THR A 216 -7.17 -18.01 -21.15
CA THR A 216 -7.23 -18.67 -19.84
C THR A 216 -8.61 -19.25 -19.53
N LEU A 217 -8.76 -19.91 -18.38
CA LEU A 217 -10.00 -20.45 -17.84
C LEU A 217 -10.70 -19.49 -16.86
N THR A 218 -10.29 -18.21 -16.83
CA THR A 218 -10.97 -17.22 -15.99
C THR A 218 -12.41 -17.02 -16.46
N SER A 219 -13.33 -16.79 -15.52
CA SER A 219 -14.71 -16.48 -15.90
C SER A 219 -14.78 -15.12 -16.58
N SER A 220 -15.86 -14.83 -17.30
CA SER A 220 -16.07 -13.54 -17.96
C SER A 220 -17.22 -12.74 -17.34
N VAL A 221 -17.17 -11.43 -17.52
CA VAL A 221 -18.24 -10.49 -17.14
C VAL A 221 -18.55 -9.60 -18.34
N LYS A 222 -19.81 -9.20 -18.53
CA LYS A 222 -20.14 -8.24 -19.59
C LYS A 222 -19.51 -6.87 -19.30
N LEU A 223 -19.11 -6.14 -20.35
CA LEU A 223 -18.50 -4.82 -20.21
C LEU A 223 -19.42 -3.79 -19.54
N ARG A 224 -20.69 -3.71 -19.94
CA ARG A 224 -21.63 -2.69 -19.43
C ARG A 224 -21.72 -2.68 -17.89
N PRO A 225 -21.92 -3.83 -17.19
CA PRO A 225 -21.82 -3.88 -15.73
C PRO A 225 -20.50 -3.37 -15.14
N CYS A 226 -19.36 -3.63 -15.78
CA CYS A 226 -18.07 -3.10 -15.34
C CYS A 226 -18.02 -1.58 -15.44
N LEU A 227 -18.49 -1.00 -16.55
CA LEU A 227 -18.54 0.45 -16.73
C LEU A 227 -19.49 1.14 -15.74
N ILE A 228 -20.67 0.56 -15.48
CA ILE A 228 -21.61 1.06 -14.45
C ILE A 228 -20.97 1.00 -13.06
N ALA A 229 -20.32 -0.11 -12.72
CA ALA A 229 -19.62 -0.25 -11.45
C ALA A 229 -18.52 0.82 -11.27
N ILE A 230 -17.82 1.19 -12.36
CA ILE A 230 -16.86 2.29 -12.35
C ILE A 230 -17.57 3.62 -12.16
N LYS A 231 -18.62 3.92 -12.95
CA LYS A 231 -19.40 5.17 -12.84
C LYS A 231 -19.83 5.44 -11.39
N ASP A 232 -20.41 4.43 -10.76
CA ASP A 232 -21.02 4.57 -9.44
C ASP A 232 -19.99 4.69 -8.29
N ASN A 233 -18.73 4.31 -8.53
CA ASN A 233 -17.72 4.23 -7.47
C ASN A 233 -16.44 5.03 -7.76
N ALA A 234 -16.28 5.59 -8.98
CA ALA A 234 -15.07 6.25 -9.45
C ALA A 234 -14.56 7.27 -8.42
N PHE A 235 -15.47 8.09 -7.90
CA PHE A 235 -15.10 9.22 -7.04
C PHE A 235 -15.42 9.01 -5.55
N SER A 236 -15.69 7.76 -5.14
CA SER A 236 -16.06 7.44 -3.75
C SER A 236 -14.93 7.66 -2.74
N ALA A 237 -13.68 7.44 -3.13
CA ALA A 237 -12.51 7.60 -2.28
C ALA A 237 -11.73 8.91 -2.55
N SER A 238 -11.95 9.55 -3.70
CA SER A 238 -11.19 10.71 -4.18
C SER A 238 -11.93 11.35 -5.36
N SER A 239 -11.93 12.69 -5.44
CA SER A 239 -12.52 13.43 -6.58
C SER A 239 -11.58 13.53 -7.79
N TYR A 240 -10.32 13.13 -7.65
CA TYR A 240 -9.34 13.13 -8.74
C TYR A 240 -9.67 12.07 -9.80
N PRO A 241 -9.18 12.25 -11.05
CA PRO A 241 -9.60 11.44 -12.20
C PRO A 241 -9.46 9.93 -12.01
N VAL A 242 -10.24 9.17 -12.77
CA VAL A 242 -10.08 7.71 -12.94
C VAL A 242 -9.70 7.41 -14.39
N VAL A 243 -8.65 6.63 -14.58
CA VAL A 243 -8.22 6.14 -15.90
C VAL A 243 -8.71 4.71 -16.09
N ILE A 244 -9.38 4.44 -17.21
CA ILE A 244 -9.70 3.08 -17.65
C ILE A 244 -8.70 2.69 -18.73
N THR A 245 -7.89 1.68 -18.47
CA THR A 245 -6.99 1.11 -19.49
C THR A 245 -7.67 -0.08 -20.16
N PHE A 246 -7.91 0.01 -21.47
CA PHE A 246 -8.41 -1.13 -22.24
C PHE A 246 -7.26 -1.93 -22.85
N GLU A 247 -7.28 -3.25 -22.64
CA GLU A 247 -6.60 -4.19 -23.52
C GLU A 247 -7.59 -4.61 -24.62
N ASP A 248 -7.52 -3.91 -25.74
CA ASP A 248 -8.52 -4.00 -26.82
C ASP A 248 -8.22 -5.16 -27.78
N HIS A 249 -9.06 -6.19 -27.77
CA HIS A 249 -9.08 -7.30 -28.73
C HIS A 249 -10.39 -7.37 -29.53
N ILE A 250 -11.13 -6.27 -29.60
CA ILE A 250 -12.46 -6.21 -30.25
C ILE A 250 -12.38 -5.68 -31.69
N THR A 251 -13.37 -6.01 -32.50
CA THR A 251 -13.50 -5.58 -33.91
C THR A 251 -13.99 -4.13 -34.01
N PRO A 252 -13.83 -3.45 -35.17
CA PRO A 252 -14.27 -2.06 -35.35
C PRO A 252 -15.75 -1.81 -35.02
N HIS A 253 -16.67 -2.69 -35.43
CA HIS A 253 -18.09 -2.53 -35.10
C HIS A 253 -18.36 -2.64 -33.59
N LEU A 254 -17.58 -3.47 -32.87
CA LEU A 254 -17.66 -3.54 -31.42
C LEU A 254 -17.01 -2.32 -30.77
N GLN A 255 -15.96 -1.74 -31.36
CA GLN A 255 -15.39 -0.46 -30.89
C GLN A 255 -16.42 0.66 -30.96
N ASP A 256 -17.21 0.74 -32.03
CA ASP A 256 -18.32 1.70 -32.15
C ASP A 256 -19.40 1.43 -31.08
N LYS A 257 -19.70 0.16 -30.82
CA LYS A 257 -20.61 -0.23 -29.73
C LYS A 257 -20.07 0.21 -28.36
N VAL A 258 -18.77 0.03 -28.10
CA VAL A 258 -18.11 0.46 -26.86
C VAL A 258 -18.11 1.99 -26.76
N ALA A 259 -17.84 2.72 -27.84
CA ALA A 259 -17.90 4.17 -27.87
C ALA A 259 -19.29 4.68 -27.46
N LYS A 260 -20.35 4.10 -28.04
CA LYS A 260 -21.74 4.38 -27.67
C LYS A 260 -22.02 4.06 -26.20
N MET A 261 -21.51 2.93 -25.67
CA MET A 261 -21.64 2.61 -24.24
C MET A 261 -20.92 3.61 -23.34
N LEU A 262 -19.72 4.07 -23.70
CA LEU A 262 -18.95 5.02 -22.90
C LEU A 262 -19.67 6.36 -22.79
N ILE A 263 -20.19 6.87 -23.91
CA ILE A 263 -20.95 8.13 -23.96
C ILE A 263 -22.24 8.00 -23.16
N ASP A 264 -23.02 6.92 -23.37
CA ASP A 264 -24.28 6.65 -22.66
C ASP A 264 -24.07 6.54 -21.14
N ILE A 265 -23.05 5.81 -20.71
CA ILE A 265 -22.85 5.52 -19.28
C ILE A 265 -22.22 6.69 -18.56
N PHE A 266 -21.13 7.26 -19.10
CA PHE A 266 -20.34 8.27 -18.39
C PHE A 266 -20.81 9.70 -18.66
N GLY A 267 -21.41 9.99 -19.82
CA GLY A 267 -21.88 11.34 -20.16
C GLY A 267 -20.79 12.39 -19.91
N GLU A 268 -21.11 13.40 -19.11
CA GLU A 268 -20.19 14.49 -18.74
C GLU A 268 -18.98 14.05 -17.91
N MET A 269 -19.00 12.86 -17.30
CA MET A 269 -17.84 12.32 -16.59
C MET A 269 -16.74 11.91 -17.58
N LEU A 270 -17.08 11.57 -18.83
CA LEU A 270 -16.09 11.16 -19.82
C LEU A 270 -15.28 12.38 -20.27
N PHE A 271 -13.95 12.29 -20.15
CA PHE A 271 -13.07 13.30 -20.71
C PHE A 271 -12.65 12.92 -22.12
N CYS A 272 -13.06 13.74 -23.08
CA CYS A 272 -12.67 13.65 -24.48
C CYS A 272 -11.78 14.85 -24.80
N PRO A 273 -10.51 14.66 -25.17
CA PRO A 273 -9.65 15.77 -25.57
C PRO A 273 -10.16 16.40 -26.87
N GLU A 274 -10.11 17.73 -26.97
CA GLU A 274 -10.52 18.46 -28.19
C GLU A 274 -9.64 18.10 -29.39
N ASN A 275 -8.32 18.05 -29.19
CA ASN A 275 -7.33 17.73 -30.22
C ASN A 275 -6.36 16.64 -29.73
N PRO A 276 -6.77 15.36 -29.70
CA PRO A 276 -5.96 14.28 -29.16
C PRO A 276 -4.64 14.04 -29.92
N HIS A 277 -4.55 14.52 -31.17
CA HIS A 277 -3.34 14.44 -32.01
C HIS A 277 -2.36 15.60 -31.77
N GLN A 278 -2.66 16.56 -30.89
CA GLN A 278 -1.79 17.74 -30.68
C GLN A 278 -1.46 17.97 -29.21
N MET A 279 -1.85 17.05 -28.33
CA MET A 279 -1.60 17.16 -26.90
C MET A 279 -0.09 17.09 -26.61
N ARG A 280 0.49 18.23 -26.21
CA ARG A 280 1.92 18.34 -25.87
C ARG A 280 2.20 17.99 -24.41
N GLU A 281 1.19 18.02 -23.57
CA GLU A 281 1.27 17.80 -22.13
C GLU A 281 -0.08 17.27 -21.64
N PHE A 282 -0.07 16.43 -20.60
CA PHE A 282 -1.30 15.95 -20.01
C PHE A 282 -1.91 17.02 -19.10
N PRO A 283 -3.25 17.20 -19.10
CA PRO A 283 -3.92 18.05 -18.12
C PRO A 283 -3.61 17.60 -16.69
N SER A 284 -3.73 18.51 -15.74
CA SER A 284 -3.47 18.23 -14.33
C SER A 284 -4.58 17.38 -13.69
N PRO A 285 -4.29 16.68 -12.57
CA PRO A 285 -5.34 16.04 -11.77
C PRO A 285 -6.45 17.01 -11.35
N GLU A 286 -6.11 18.28 -11.07
CA GLU A 286 -7.06 19.32 -10.68
C GLU A 286 -8.05 19.64 -11.81
N GLU A 287 -7.57 19.89 -13.03
CA GLU A 287 -8.40 20.15 -14.22
C GLU A 287 -9.30 18.96 -14.59
N LEU A 288 -8.88 17.75 -14.22
CA LEU A 288 -9.56 16.50 -14.52
C LEU A 288 -10.42 15.97 -13.36
N LYS A 289 -10.71 16.80 -12.35
CA LYS A 289 -11.59 16.40 -11.24
C LYS A 289 -12.94 15.88 -11.74
N ASN A 290 -13.36 14.77 -11.16
CA ASN A 290 -14.58 14.04 -11.50
C ASN A 290 -14.65 13.57 -12.96
N LYS A 291 -13.49 13.42 -13.64
CA LYS A 291 -13.41 12.90 -15.00
C LYS A 291 -12.91 11.46 -15.08
N ILE A 292 -13.37 10.76 -16.10
CA ILE A 292 -12.98 9.41 -16.49
C ILE A 292 -12.24 9.50 -17.82
N LEU A 293 -11.02 8.98 -17.84
CA LEU A 293 -10.11 9.01 -18.97
C LEU A 293 -9.99 7.62 -19.58
N ILE A 294 -10.09 7.52 -20.90
CA ILE A 294 -9.84 6.27 -21.62
C ILE A 294 -8.40 6.21 -22.10
N SER A 295 -7.72 5.11 -21.78
CA SER A 295 -6.36 4.81 -22.19
C SER A 295 -6.30 3.52 -23.01
N THR A 296 -6.09 3.61 -24.32
CA THR A 296 -5.94 2.44 -25.19
C THR A 296 -5.11 2.77 -26.43
N LYS A 297 -4.85 1.77 -27.26
CA LYS A 297 -4.21 1.94 -28.57
C LYS A 297 -5.22 2.60 -29.52
N PRO A 298 -4.82 3.64 -30.28
CA PRO A 298 -5.66 4.18 -31.33
C PRO A 298 -6.00 3.10 -32.38
N PRO A 299 -7.21 3.15 -33.00
CA PRO A 299 -7.54 2.31 -34.15
C PRO A 299 -6.53 2.46 -35.29
N GLU A 300 -6.37 1.41 -36.10
CA GLU A 300 -5.50 1.47 -37.28
C GLU A 300 -6.17 2.34 -38.37
N SER A 301 -5.60 3.52 -38.65
CA SER A 301 -6.05 4.44 -39.71
C SER A 301 -4.97 4.59 -40.80
N PRO A 302 -5.32 5.05 -42.03
CA PRO A 302 -4.34 5.33 -43.09
C PRO A 302 -3.28 6.36 -42.66
N GLU A 303 -3.66 7.37 -41.88
CA GLU A 303 -2.71 8.37 -41.32
C GLU A 303 -1.70 7.74 -40.35
N ASN A 304 -2.06 6.65 -39.66
CA ASN A 304 -1.15 5.86 -38.82
C ASN A 304 -0.27 4.90 -39.65
N LYS A 305 -0.50 4.77 -40.97
CA LYS A 305 0.40 4.07 -41.89
C LYS A 305 1.55 4.97 -42.36
N ASP A 306 1.38 6.29 -42.44
CA ASP A 306 2.47 7.19 -42.85
C ASP A 306 3.61 7.29 -41.82
N GLN A 307 3.30 7.08 -40.53
CA GLN A 307 4.33 6.85 -39.49
C GLN A 307 5.05 5.50 -39.64
N LYS A 308 4.44 4.52 -40.31
CA LYS A 308 5.06 3.22 -40.62
C LYS A 308 6.06 3.36 -41.77
N THR A 309 5.79 4.23 -42.74
CA THR A 309 6.60 4.34 -43.98
C THR A 309 7.94 5.06 -43.79
N LEU A 310 8.10 5.87 -42.73
CA LEU A 310 9.34 6.62 -42.45
C LEU A 310 10.37 5.86 -41.57
N GLU A 311 10.02 4.70 -41.01
CA GLU A 311 10.86 4.04 -39.98
C GLU A 311 11.26 2.58 -40.29
N GLU A 312 10.84 2.01 -41.42
CA GLU A 312 11.18 0.63 -41.81
C GLU A 312 12.42 0.56 -42.73
N THR A 313 13.61 0.39 -42.14
CA THR A 313 14.71 -0.35 -42.79
C THR A 313 14.82 -1.73 -42.14
N PRO A 314 14.64 -2.84 -42.87
CA PRO A 314 14.62 -4.17 -42.28
C PRO A 314 16.03 -4.74 -42.16
N GLN A 315 16.41 -5.18 -40.96
CA GLN A 315 17.43 -6.22 -40.79
C GLN A 315 16.84 -7.35 -39.95
N ARG A 316 16.81 -8.52 -40.61
CA ARG A 316 16.27 -9.80 -40.12
C ARG A 316 17.07 -10.29 -38.91
N LEU A 317 16.35 -10.77 -37.90
CA LEU A 317 16.74 -11.95 -37.13
C LEU A 317 15.53 -12.87 -37.15
N GLU A 318 15.72 -14.03 -37.75
CA GLU A 318 14.78 -15.14 -37.80
C GLU A 318 14.68 -15.79 -36.41
N GLU A 319 13.47 -16.09 -35.98
CA GLU A 319 13.10 -17.42 -35.47
C GLU A 319 11.56 -17.50 -35.32
N ASP A 320 11.07 -18.72 -35.47
CA ASP A 320 9.83 -19.13 -36.12
C ASP A 320 8.75 -19.64 -35.12
N HIS A 321 7.53 -19.80 -35.64
CA HIS A 321 6.33 -20.47 -35.11
C HIS A 321 5.53 -19.77 -33.99
N ASP A 322 4.20 -19.69 -34.01
CA ASP A 322 3.15 -20.14 -34.94
C ASP A 322 1.89 -19.30 -34.60
N LYS A 323 1.27 -18.63 -35.59
CA LYS A 323 -0.04 -17.99 -35.43
C LYS A 323 -0.87 -18.25 -36.67
N SER A 324 -1.87 -19.12 -36.50
CA SER A 324 -2.95 -19.37 -37.43
C SER A 324 -3.66 -18.05 -37.80
N ARG A 325 -3.41 -17.58 -39.02
CA ARG A 325 -4.14 -16.49 -39.66
C ARG A 325 -5.51 -17.01 -40.11
N VAL A 326 -6.57 -16.62 -39.40
CA VAL A 326 -7.93 -16.67 -39.95
C VAL A 326 -8.13 -15.42 -40.79
N ASN A 327 -8.28 -15.62 -42.09
CA ASN A 327 -8.44 -14.55 -43.08
C ASN A 327 -9.95 -14.26 -43.23
N TYR A 328 -10.43 -13.16 -42.64
CA TYR A 328 -11.78 -12.67 -42.94
C TYR A 328 -11.70 -11.80 -44.19
N LYS A 329 -12.48 -12.19 -45.22
CA LYS A 329 -12.72 -11.36 -46.40
C LYS A 329 -13.61 -10.18 -45.97
N ASP A 330 -13.17 -9.00 -46.34
CA ASP A 330 -13.81 -7.71 -46.14
C ASP A 330 -14.81 -7.50 -47.28
N ASP A 331 -16.11 -7.58 -46.99
CA ASP A 331 -17.17 -7.07 -47.86
C ASP A 331 -17.70 -5.80 -47.19
N SER A 332 -17.11 -4.65 -47.56
CA SER A 332 -17.55 -3.33 -47.14
C SER A 332 -18.71 -2.87 -48.04
N ASP A 333 -19.92 -2.87 -47.51
CA ASP A 333 -21.02 -2.07 -48.04
C ASP A 333 -20.94 -0.68 -47.40
N ASP A 334 -20.51 0.30 -48.19
CA ASP A 334 -20.48 1.72 -47.85
C ASP A 334 -21.92 2.24 -47.68
N SER A 335 -22.32 2.44 -46.43
CA SER A 335 -23.48 3.25 -46.08
C SER A 335 -22.98 4.54 -45.44
N ASP A 336 -22.83 5.58 -46.26
CA ASP A 336 -22.63 6.97 -45.88
C ASP A 336 -23.86 7.48 -45.10
N GLY A 337 -23.96 7.08 -43.84
CA GLY A 337 -24.78 7.74 -42.84
C GLY A 337 -23.92 8.73 -42.07
N LEU A 338 -24.31 10.00 -42.05
CA LEU A 338 -23.81 11.02 -41.13
C LEU A 338 -24.12 10.60 -39.68
N ASP A 339 -23.37 9.64 -39.12
CA ASP A 339 -23.41 9.30 -37.70
C ASP A 339 -22.57 10.36 -36.96
N ASP A 340 -23.25 11.34 -36.38
CA ASP A 340 -22.68 12.43 -35.56
C ASP A 340 -22.08 11.91 -34.23
N THR A 341 -22.05 10.59 -34.02
CA THR A 341 -21.46 9.96 -32.83
C THR A 341 -19.93 10.02 -32.88
N PRO A 342 -19.26 10.52 -31.82
CA PRO A 342 -17.80 10.50 -31.73
C PRO A 342 -17.23 9.08 -31.91
N LYS A 343 -16.35 8.92 -32.91
CA LYS A 343 -15.66 7.65 -33.18
C LYS A 343 -14.84 7.23 -31.96
N TYR A 344 -14.69 5.91 -31.75
CA TYR A 344 -13.96 5.33 -30.61
C TYR A 344 -12.57 5.98 -30.38
N GLY A 345 -11.84 6.29 -31.45
CA GLY A 345 -10.54 6.96 -31.39
C GLY A 345 -10.56 8.36 -30.77
N ASN A 346 -11.67 9.10 -30.89
CA ASN A 346 -11.82 10.46 -30.35
C ASN A 346 -12.03 10.45 -28.83
N LEU A 347 -12.50 9.33 -28.27
CA LEU A 347 -12.68 9.15 -26.83
C LEU A 347 -11.36 8.81 -26.11
N ILE A 348 -10.28 8.53 -26.86
CA ILE A 348 -8.98 8.13 -26.29
C ILE A 348 -8.23 9.35 -25.79
N SER A 349 -8.29 9.58 -24.49
CA SER A 349 -7.55 10.64 -23.79
C SER A 349 -6.06 10.34 -23.58
N ILE A 350 -5.68 9.08 -23.37
CA ILE A 350 -4.29 8.66 -23.14
C ILE A 350 -3.91 7.60 -24.18
N ARG A 351 -3.12 8.00 -25.17
CA ARG A 351 -2.76 7.12 -26.29
C ARG A 351 -1.65 6.16 -25.91
N ALA A 352 -1.94 4.87 -25.99
CA ALA A 352 -0.94 3.83 -25.79
C ALA A 352 -0.11 3.64 -27.08
N GLY A 353 1.20 3.89 -26.98
CA GLY A 353 2.16 3.61 -28.05
C GLY A 353 2.59 2.14 -28.04
N LYS A 354 2.97 1.62 -29.23
CA LYS A 354 3.71 0.35 -29.32
C LYS A 354 5.20 0.69 -29.21
N PRO A 355 5.99 0.00 -28.35
CA PRO A 355 7.43 0.04 -28.48
C PRO A 355 7.83 -0.74 -29.74
N LYS A 356 7.79 -0.11 -30.93
CA LYS A 356 8.26 -0.72 -32.18
C LYS A 356 9.72 -0.34 -32.40
N GLY A 357 10.57 -1.33 -32.63
CA GLY A 357 12.02 -1.16 -32.78
C GLY A 357 12.77 -1.23 -31.45
N LYS A 358 14.03 -0.77 -31.43
CA LYS A 358 14.83 -0.72 -30.19
C LYS A 358 14.14 0.20 -29.20
N LEU A 359 13.85 -0.27 -27.98
CA LEU A 359 13.13 0.47 -26.93
C LEU A 359 13.68 1.88 -26.67
N LYS A 360 14.99 2.10 -26.87
CA LYS A 360 15.62 3.44 -26.86
C LYS A 360 14.99 4.43 -27.85
N LYS A 361 14.64 4.00 -29.07
CA LYS A 361 13.94 4.85 -30.05
C LYS A 361 12.54 5.24 -29.56
N CYS A 362 11.91 4.39 -28.76
CA CYS A 362 10.59 4.65 -28.18
C CYS A 362 10.66 5.60 -26.98
N LEU A 363 11.85 5.94 -26.48
CA LEU A 363 12.03 6.96 -25.45
C LEU A 363 12.38 8.35 -26.01
N VAL A 364 12.52 8.47 -27.34
CA VAL A 364 12.77 9.76 -27.98
C VAL A 364 11.59 10.68 -27.71
N ASP A 365 11.89 11.93 -27.37
CA ASP A 365 10.88 12.95 -27.13
C ASP A 365 10.13 13.22 -28.43
N HIS A 366 8.83 12.92 -28.41
CA HIS A 366 7.94 13.28 -29.49
C HIS A 366 7.24 14.59 -29.11
N ASN A 367 6.84 15.38 -30.10
CA ASN A 367 6.08 16.61 -29.83
C ASN A 367 4.72 16.35 -29.14
N GLN A 368 4.27 15.10 -29.06
CA GLN A 368 3.01 14.68 -28.44
C GLN A 368 3.26 13.74 -27.27
N VAL A 369 2.49 13.90 -26.20
CA VAL A 369 2.52 12.97 -25.07
C VAL A 369 1.92 11.63 -25.46
N ARG A 370 2.50 10.57 -24.89
CA ARG A 370 1.98 9.21 -25.02
C ARG A 370 2.18 8.40 -23.76
N ARG A 371 1.59 7.20 -23.76
CA ARG A 371 1.83 6.18 -22.75
C ARG A 371 2.56 4.98 -23.36
N LEU A 372 3.60 4.50 -22.68
CA LEU A 372 4.21 3.19 -22.98
C LEU A 372 3.85 2.17 -21.90
N SER A 373 3.89 0.89 -22.27
CA SER A 373 3.73 -0.22 -21.33
C SER A 373 4.89 -1.18 -21.45
N LEU A 374 5.45 -1.58 -20.31
CA LEU A 374 6.50 -2.60 -20.21
C LEU A 374 6.12 -3.57 -19.11
N SER A 375 6.41 -4.85 -19.30
CA SER A 375 6.40 -5.81 -18.20
C SER A 375 7.52 -5.48 -17.21
N GLU A 376 7.41 -5.97 -15.99
CA GLU A 376 8.48 -5.82 -14.98
C GLU A 376 9.84 -6.33 -15.50
N GLN A 377 9.85 -7.40 -16.30
CA GLN A 377 11.07 -8.01 -16.82
C GLN A 377 11.72 -7.11 -17.89
N GLU A 378 10.91 -6.57 -18.81
CA GLU A 378 11.40 -5.64 -19.82
C GLU A 378 11.97 -4.36 -19.19
N LEU A 379 11.31 -3.83 -18.15
CA LEU A 379 11.83 -2.67 -17.43
C LEU A 379 13.13 -3.00 -16.70
N GLU A 380 13.20 -4.15 -16.02
CA GLU A 380 14.41 -4.58 -15.32
C GLU A 380 15.60 -4.73 -16.28
N ASP A 381 15.40 -5.33 -17.44
CA ASP A 381 16.48 -5.52 -18.42
C ASP A 381 16.87 -4.23 -19.11
N PHE A 382 15.90 -3.36 -19.37
CA PHE A 382 16.15 -2.10 -20.06
C PHE A 382 16.77 -1.03 -19.15
N SER A 383 16.32 -0.92 -17.90
CA SER A 383 16.88 0.00 -16.90
C SER A 383 18.37 -0.25 -16.62
N LYS A 384 18.85 -1.48 -16.83
CA LYS A 384 20.29 -1.80 -16.72
C LYS A 384 21.16 -0.95 -17.64
N LYS A 385 20.66 -0.56 -18.83
CA LYS A 385 21.43 0.19 -19.84
C LYS A 385 20.91 1.61 -20.08
N HIS A 386 19.65 1.87 -19.75
CA HIS A 386 18.92 3.08 -20.16
C HIS A 386 18.15 3.75 -19.02
N GLY A 387 18.55 3.55 -17.75
CA GLY A 387 17.86 4.08 -16.57
C GLY A 387 17.53 5.59 -16.66
N THR A 388 18.52 6.41 -16.98
CA THR A 388 18.35 7.88 -17.13
C THR A 388 17.47 8.26 -18.32
N ASP A 389 17.51 7.50 -19.42
CA ASP A 389 16.63 7.72 -20.56
C ASP A 389 15.15 7.48 -20.16
N ILE A 390 14.89 6.48 -19.30
CA ILE A 390 13.54 6.19 -18.78
C ILE A 390 13.07 7.33 -17.87
N VAL A 391 13.92 7.82 -16.97
CA VAL A 391 13.60 8.97 -16.10
C VAL A 391 13.25 10.18 -16.95
N ARG A 392 14.05 10.50 -17.97
CA ARG A 392 13.77 11.61 -18.90
C ARG A 392 12.43 11.41 -19.62
N PHE A 393 12.13 10.20 -20.08
CA PHE A 393 10.85 9.91 -20.73
C PHE A 393 9.65 10.16 -19.79
N THR A 394 9.75 9.72 -18.54
CA THR A 394 8.64 9.82 -17.57
C THR A 394 8.43 11.24 -17.04
N GLN A 395 9.33 12.19 -17.28
CA GLN A 395 9.09 13.59 -16.94
C GLN A 395 7.87 14.15 -17.69
N ARG A 396 7.68 13.76 -18.95
CA ARG A 396 6.60 14.26 -19.81
C ARG A 396 5.57 13.21 -20.19
N ASN A 397 5.98 11.96 -20.32
CA ASN A 397 5.14 10.86 -20.80
C ASN A 397 4.73 9.92 -19.66
N LEU A 398 3.70 9.11 -19.89
CA LEU A 398 3.27 8.08 -18.95
C LEU A 398 3.97 6.74 -19.23
N LEU A 399 4.48 6.10 -18.20
CA LEU A 399 4.98 4.74 -18.26
C LEU A 399 4.16 3.83 -17.35
N ARG A 400 3.58 2.78 -17.94
CA ARG A 400 2.89 1.72 -17.23
C ARG A 400 3.77 0.48 -17.12
N ILE A 401 3.92 -0.02 -15.90
CA ILE A 401 4.62 -1.26 -15.61
C ILE A 401 3.61 -2.30 -15.14
N TYR A 402 3.68 -3.52 -15.67
CA TYR A 402 2.74 -4.58 -15.30
C TYR A 402 3.46 -5.90 -14.95
N PRO A 403 2.83 -6.76 -14.12
CA PRO A 403 3.41 -8.04 -13.73
C PRO A 403 3.68 -8.94 -14.94
N LYS A 404 4.78 -9.69 -14.92
CA LYS A 404 5.08 -10.67 -15.98
C LYS A 404 4.08 -11.83 -15.98
N GLY A 405 3.84 -12.42 -17.15
CA GLY A 405 2.86 -13.50 -17.35
C GLY A 405 3.12 -14.77 -16.52
N THR A 406 4.36 -15.01 -16.06
CA THR A 406 4.67 -16.15 -15.18
C THR A 406 4.12 -16.01 -13.76
N ARG A 407 3.63 -14.83 -13.37
CA ARG A 407 2.96 -14.59 -12.08
C ARG A 407 1.50 -15.04 -12.10
N VAL A 408 1.28 -16.31 -12.45
CA VAL A 408 -0.05 -16.92 -12.56
C VAL A 408 -0.83 -16.89 -11.24
N ASP A 409 -0.13 -16.87 -10.11
CA ASP A 409 -0.68 -16.76 -8.75
C ASP A 409 -1.10 -15.35 -8.35
N SER A 410 -0.99 -14.38 -9.27
CA SER A 410 -1.24 -12.95 -9.02
C SER A 410 -0.34 -12.34 -7.96
N SER A 411 0.88 -12.88 -7.78
CA SER A 411 1.93 -12.19 -7.02
C SER A 411 2.29 -10.84 -7.67
N ASN A 412 2.92 -9.97 -6.88
CA ASN A 412 3.38 -8.65 -7.33
C ASN A 412 4.91 -8.57 -7.31
N TYR A 413 5.45 -7.60 -8.02
CA TYR A 413 6.87 -7.26 -8.08
C TYR A 413 7.22 -6.13 -7.10
N ASP A 414 8.49 -5.79 -6.96
CA ASP A 414 8.89 -4.64 -6.14
C ASP A 414 8.52 -3.33 -6.85
N PRO A 415 7.66 -2.47 -6.27
CA PRO A 415 7.24 -1.24 -6.95
C PRO A 415 8.39 -0.23 -7.14
N MET A 416 9.49 -0.35 -6.38
CA MET A 416 10.65 0.54 -6.53
C MET A 416 11.29 0.43 -7.91
N LEU A 417 11.17 -0.72 -8.58
CA LEU A 417 11.61 -0.90 -9.96
C LEU A 417 11.02 0.18 -10.87
N GLY A 418 9.73 0.50 -10.71
CA GLY A 418 9.04 1.53 -11.48
C GLY A 418 9.27 2.94 -10.93
N TRP A 419 9.05 3.14 -9.62
CA TRP A 419 9.08 4.47 -9.03
C TRP A 419 10.45 5.16 -9.08
N MET A 420 11.55 4.41 -8.93
CA MET A 420 12.90 4.96 -9.10
C MET A 420 13.17 5.48 -10.52
N HIS A 421 12.42 5.00 -11.51
CA HIS A 421 12.51 5.46 -12.91
C HIS A 421 11.41 6.45 -13.29
N GLY A 422 10.66 6.94 -12.30
CA GLY A 422 9.56 7.90 -12.49
C GLY A 422 8.29 7.31 -13.11
N ALA A 423 8.18 5.98 -13.22
CA ALA A 423 7.00 5.34 -13.80
C ALA A 423 5.75 5.62 -12.96
N GLN A 424 4.74 6.17 -13.60
CA GLN A 424 3.53 6.66 -12.94
C GLN A 424 2.53 5.54 -12.66
N MET A 425 2.40 4.60 -13.60
CA MET A 425 1.36 3.57 -13.57
C MET A 425 1.98 2.21 -13.25
N VAL A 426 2.43 2.05 -12.00
CA VAL A 426 2.97 0.79 -11.48
C VAL A 426 1.79 -0.13 -11.12
N ALA A 427 1.39 -0.98 -12.07
CA ALA A 427 0.17 -1.78 -12.01
C ALA A 427 0.34 -3.04 -11.15
N PHE A 428 -0.57 -3.23 -10.19
CA PHE A 428 -0.52 -4.32 -9.21
C PHE A 428 -1.79 -5.16 -9.23
N ASN A 429 -1.63 -6.47 -9.03
CA ASN A 429 -2.73 -7.38 -8.75
C ASN A 429 -3.30 -7.07 -7.36
N MET A 430 -4.42 -6.35 -7.28
CA MET A 430 -5.03 -5.88 -6.03
C MET A 430 -5.64 -7.02 -5.19
N GLN A 431 -5.93 -8.15 -5.83
CA GLN A 431 -6.33 -9.42 -5.24
C GLN A 431 -5.14 -10.26 -4.74
N GLY A 432 -3.93 -9.94 -5.22
CA GLY A 432 -2.68 -10.61 -4.86
C GLY A 432 -2.17 -10.22 -3.48
N GLY A 433 -2.67 -10.89 -2.42
CA GLY A 433 -2.30 -10.63 -1.03
C GLY A 433 -0.86 -11.02 -0.69
N ARG A 434 0.12 -10.15 -0.98
CA ARG A 434 1.54 -10.33 -0.64
C ARG A 434 2.20 -9.05 -0.12
N HIS A 435 3.46 -9.16 0.30
CA HIS A 435 4.21 -8.09 0.98
C HIS A 435 4.37 -6.83 0.12
N TYR A 436 4.66 -6.95 -1.18
CA TYR A 436 4.81 -5.75 -2.03
C TYR A 436 3.54 -4.91 -2.17
N LEU A 437 2.35 -5.53 -2.10
CA LEU A 437 1.09 -4.77 -2.10
C LEU A 437 0.99 -3.85 -0.87
N ARG A 438 1.69 -4.16 0.24
CA ARG A 438 1.72 -3.32 1.44
C ARG A 438 2.53 -2.05 1.20
N TYR A 439 3.59 -2.12 0.40
CA TYR A 439 4.38 -0.95 0.00
C TYR A 439 3.59 -0.05 -0.96
N MET A 440 2.87 -0.65 -1.92
CA MET A 440 1.93 0.06 -2.78
C MET A 440 0.87 0.82 -1.96
N GLU A 441 0.17 0.11 -1.06
CA GLU A 441 -0.82 0.74 -0.17
C GLU A 441 -0.17 1.78 0.76
N GLY A 442 1.06 1.57 1.22
CA GLY A 442 1.82 2.53 2.02
C GLY A 442 2.09 3.83 1.28
N MET A 443 2.66 3.76 0.08
CA MET A 443 2.93 4.91 -0.79
C MET A 443 1.66 5.73 -1.04
N PHE A 444 0.56 5.08 -1.40
CA PHE A 444 -0.70 5.75 -1.71
C PHE A 444 -1.55 6.13 -0.49
N ARG A 445 -1.02 6.00 0.72
CA ARG A 445 -1.55 6.75 1.88
C ARG A 445 -1.06 8.19 1.93
N ALA A 446 0.01 8.50 1.18
CA ALA A 446 0.46 9.86 0.99
C ALA A 446 -0.65 10.72 0.35
N ASN A 447 -0.52 12.03 0.51
CA ASN A 447 -1.37 13.04 -0.13
C ASN A 447 -2.87 12.82 0.18
N GLY A 448 -3.16 12.60 1.47
CA GLY A 448 -4.52 12.34 1.95
C GLY A 448 -5.14 11.02 1.45
N GLY A 449 -4.36 10.13 0.84
CA GLY A 449 -4.87 8.87 0.31
C GLY A 449 -5.66 9.01 -0.99
N CYS A 450 -5.48 10.13 -1.72
CA CYS A 450 -6.32 10.47 -2.87
C CYS A 450 -6.03 9.65 -4.14
N GLY A 451 -5.01 8.80 -4.11
CA GLY A 451 -4.59 7.92 -5.21
C GLY A 451 -3.63 8.56 -6.22
N TYR A 452 -3.23 9.82 -6.00
CA TYR A 452 -2.22 10.55 -6.75
C TYR A 452 -1.13 11.06 -5.81
N VAL A 453 0.13 10.77 -6.10
CA VAL A 453 1.27 11.24 -5.30
C VAL A 453 2.25 11.95 -6.21
N LYS A 454 2.44 13.27 -6.03
CA LYS A 454 3.41 14.05 -6.83
C LYS A 454 4.80 13.41 -6.74
N LYS A 455 5.47 13.24 -7.87
CA LYS A 455 6.84 12.75 -7.94
C LYS A 455 7.78 13.74 -7.23
N PRO A 456 8.82 13.27 -6.54
CA PRO A 456 9.82 14.14 -5.97
C PRO A 456 10.59 14.90 -7.06
N ASP A 457 11.08 16.09 -6.71
CA ASP A 457 11.77 16.99 -7.65
C ASP A 457 12.98 16.35 -8.32
N ILE A 458 13.65 15.43 -7.62
CA ILE A 458 14.76 14.63 -8.16
C ILE A 458 14.36 13.84 -9.43
N LEU A 459 13.09 13.43 -9.58
CA LEU A 459 12.58 12.74 -10.77
C LEU A 459 11.99 13.70 -11.81
N LEU A 460 11.91 15.00 -11.51
CA LEU A 460 11.33 16.02 -12.37
C LEU A 460 12.38 17.00 -12.92
N ASN A 461 13.57 17.05 -12.31
CA ASN A 461 14.64 17.95 -12.73
C ASN A 461 15.21 17.55 -14.11
N GLN A 462 15.11 18.47 -15.06
CA GLN A 462 15.60 18.27 -16.43
C GLN A 462 17.10 18.59 -16.57
N ASN A 463 17.65 19.41 -15.67
CA ASN A 463 19.05 19.85 -15.70
C ASN A 463 19.99 18.83 -15.03
N ASP A 464 19.49 18.12 -14.02
CA ASP A 464 20.20 17.05 -13.32
C ASP A 464 19.33 15.80 -13.31
N ILE A 465 19.55 14.91 -14.28
CA ILE A 465 18.73 13.72 -14.46
C ILE A 465 19.15 12.67 -13.44
N PHE A 466 18.21 12.28 -12.60
CA PHE A 466 18.40 11.20 -11.64
C PHE A 466 18.88 9.91 -12.31
N ASP A 467 20.03 9.42 -11.88
CA ASP A 467 20.51 8.06 -12.17
C ASP A 467 20.24 7.17 -10.95
N PRO A 468 19.30 6.21 -11.04
CA PRO A 468 18.98 5.28 -9.96
C PRO A 468 20.15 4.39 -9.51
N LYS A 469 21.23 4.31 -10.30
CA LYS A 469 22.43 3.52 -10.00
C LYS A 469 23.55 4.34 -9.35
N ALA A 470 23.47 5.67 -9.43
CA ALA A 470 24.51 6.53 -8.88
C ALA A 470 24.50 6.44 -7.36
N SER A 471 25.69 6.38 -6.76
CA SER A 471 25.84 6.53 -5.32
C SER A 471 25.51 7.98 -4.93
N ARG A 472 24.74 8.16 -3.87
CA ARG A 472 24.32 9.47 -3.38
C ARG A 472 24.69 9.62 -1.91
N GLN A 473 24.90 10.87 -1.51
CA GLN A 473 25.12 11.20 -0.11
C GLN A 473 23.81 11.06 0.67
N VAL A 474 23.95 10.83 1.98
CA VAL A 474 22.82 10.77 2.89
C VAL A 474 22.24 12.17 3.04
N GLN A 475 20.96 12.33 2.70
CA GLN A 475 20.25 13.60 2.82
C GLN A 475 19.52 13.72 4.15
N THR A 476 19.00 12.62 4.69
CA THR A 476 18.24 12.61 5.94
C THR A 476 18.60 11.41 6.79
N THR A 477 18.65 11.58 8.10
CA THR A 477 18.68 10.47 9.05
C THR A 477 17.39 10.45 9.85
N LEU A 478 16.60 9.39 9.66
CA LEU A 478 15.37 9.14 10.42
C LEU A 478 15.72 8.33 11.67
N GLN A 479 15.45 8.90 12.84
CA GLN A 479 15.45 8.17 14.11
C GLN A 479 14.03 7.75 14.46
N VAL A 480 13.87 6.50 14.87
CA VAL A 480 12.59 5.94 15.31
C VAL A 480 12.75 5.28 16.65
N LEU A 481 12.07 5.80 17.67
CA LEU A 481 11.96 5.19 18.99
C LEU A 481 10.63 4.45 19.10
N VAL A 482 10.71 3.15 19.37
CA VAL A 482 9.56 2.29 19.65
C VAL A 482 9.32 2.26 21.15
N TYR A 483 8.35 3.06 21.64
CA TYR A 483 8.00 3.07 23.06
C TYR A 483 7.28 1.79 23.45
N MET A 484 6.08 1.59 22.91
CA MET A 484 5.17 0.55 23.36
C MET A 484 4.11 0.21 22.31
N GLY A 485 3.36 -0.85 22.58
CA GLY A 485 2.17 -1.23 21.81
C GLY A 485 0.99 -1.53 22.71
N ASP A 486 -0.22 -1.35 22.17
CA ASP A 486 -1.47 -1.60 22.89
C ASP A 486 -2.61 -2.00 21.92
N GLY A 487 -3.70 -2.54 22.47
CA GLY A 487 -4.96 -2.78 21.77
C GLY A 487 -5.18 -4.22 21.28
N TRP A 488 -4.18 -5.10 21.36
CA TRP A 488 -4.35 -6.51 20.95
C TRP A 488 -5.43 -7.22 21.77
N ARG A 489 -5.44 -7.02 23.09
CA ARG A 489 -6.42 -7.65 23.97
C ARG A 489 -7.87 -7.20 23.73
N SER A 490 -8.05 -6.01 23.13
CA SER A 490 -9.37 -5.49 22.75
C SER A 490 -9.88 -6.13 21.46
N ASP A 491 -8.97 -6.50 20.55
CA ASP A 491 -9.30 -7.01 19.22
C ASP A 491 -9.23 -8.55 19.12
N PHE A 492 -8.49 -9.20 20.03
CA PHE A 492 -8.22 -10.63 20.02
C PHE A 492 -8.58 -11.31 21.34
N GLY A 493 -9.00 -12.58 21.24
CA GLY A 493 -9.27 -13.41 22.42
C GLY A 493 -7.98 -13.81 23.15
N PRO A 494 -8.06 -14.19 24.44
CA PRO A 494 -6.89 -14.51 25.26
C PRO A 494 -5.96 -15.58 24.69
N THR A 495 -6.49 -16.55 23.96
CA THR A 495 -5.72 -17.67 23.38
C THR A 495 -5.45 -17.52 21.89
N HIS A 496 -5.55 -16.30 21.35
CA HIS A 496 -5.37 -16.08 19.91
C HIS A 496 -3.92 -16.31 19.46
N PHE A 497 -2.97 -15.89 20.31
CA PHE A 497 -1.54 -15.91 20.02
C PHE A 497 -0.84 -17.09 20.69
N ASP A 498 -1.07 -17.31 21.99
CA ASP A 498 -0.59 -18.48 22.72
C ASP A 498 -1.74 -19.09 23.53
N PHE A 499 -1.82 -20.43 23.58
CA PHE A 499 -2.83 -21.18 24.32
C PHE A 499 -2.61 -21.16 25.84
N TYR A 500 -1.39 -20.90 26.29
CA TYR A 500 -0.93 -21.14 27.65
C TYR A 500 -0.36 -19.90 28.35
N SER A 501 -0.18 -18.80 27.64
CA SER A 501 0.24 -17.51 28.19
C SER A 501 -0.16 -16.33 27.29
N PRO A 502 0.04 -15.07 27.75
CA PRO A 502 -0.06 -13.90 26.88
C PRO A 502 1.02 -13.92 25.78
N PRO A 503 0.94 -13.01 24.78
CA PRO A 503 1.82 -13.06 23.61
C PRO A 503 3.25 -12.56 23.86
N ASP A 504 4.17 -13.10 23.08
CA ASP A 504 5.60 -12.74 23.05
C ASP A 504 5.92 -11.81 21.87
N PHE A 505 5.67 -10.50 22.03
CA PHE A 505 5.76 -9.57 20.90
C PHE A 505 7.16 -9.05 20.61
N ARG A 506 7.47 -8.97 19.31
CA ARG A 506 8.65 -8.30 18.75
C ARG A 506 8.28 -7.44 17.55
N VAL A 507 8.86 -6.25 17.46
CA VAL A 507 8.69 -5.34 16.33
C VAL A 507 9.83 -5.53 15.33
N GLN A 508 9.48 -5.66 14.06
CA GLN A 508 10.37 -5.54 12.91
C GLN A 508 10.11 -4.17 12.30
N ILE A 509 11.15 -3.36 12.12
CA ILE A 509 11.07 -2.00 11.58
C ILE A 509 12.18 -1.78 10.57
N GLY A 510 11.83 -1.32 9.38
CA GLY A 510 12.81 -1.13 8.32
C GLY A 510 12.34 -0.21 7.21
N ILE A 511 13.28 0.14 6.35
CA ILE A 511 13.06 1.01 5.19
C ILE A 511 12.97 0.16 3.93
N HIS A 512 11.93 0.43 3.15
CA HIS A 512 11.82 0.00 1.76
C HIS A 512 11.96 1.22 0.86
N GLY A 513 12.94 1.22 -0.04
CA GLY A 513 13.27 2.37 -0.88
C GLY A 513 14.36 2.01 -1.88
N VAL A 514 15.19 2.99 -2.24
CA VAL A 514 16.41 2.73 -3.02
C VAL A 514 17.33 1.76 -2.28
N GLU A 515 18.15 1.01 -3.00
CA GLU A 515 18.96 -0.07 -2.42
C GLU A 515 19.88 0.41 -1.28
N ALA A 516 20.45 1.61 -1.41
CA ALA A 516 21.33 2.21 -0.40
C ALA A 516 20.61 2.53 0.93
N ASP A 517 19.27 2.65 0.91
CA ASP A 517 18.47 3.06 2.06
C ASP A 517 17.82 1.86 2.77
N LYS A 518 17.86 0.66 2.17
CA LYS A 518 17.23 -0.54 2.72
C LYS A 518 17.98 -1.01 3.97
N ASP A 519 17.27 -1.06 5.08
CA ASP A 519 17.75 -1.58 6.35
C ASP A 519 16.57 -2.11 7.17
N MET A 520 16.76 -3.22 7.88
CA MET A 520 15.72 -3.89 8.68
C MET A 520 16.27 -4.20 10.06
N LYS A 521 15.59 -3.69 11.09
CA LYS A 521 15.97 -3.81 12.49
C LYS A 521 14.85 -4.44 13.31
N TYR A 522 15.21 -4.93 14.48
CA TYR A 522 14.32 -5.69 15.35
C TYR A 522 14.43 -5.18 16.77
N THR A 523 13.31 -5.08 17.46
CA THR A 523 13.33 -4.91 18.92
C THR A 523 13.73 -6.22 19.61
N SER A 524 14.05 -6.15 20.89
CA SER A 524 13.95 -7.32 21.76
C SER A 524 12.50 -7.85 21.78
N THR A 525 12.36 -9.13 22.11
CA THR A 525 11.05 -9.72 22.42
C THR A 525 10.65 -9.30 23.84
N ILE A 526 9.39 -8.90 24.03
CA ILE A 526 8.77 -8.76 25.33
C ILE A 526 7.85 -9.95 25.51
N GLU A 527 8.13 -10.77 26.50
CA GLU A 527 7.44 -12.04 26.75
C GLU A 527 6.23 -11.86 27.66
N ASP A 528 5.19 -12.68 27.44
CA ASP A 528 3.99 -12.79 28.27
C ASP A 528 3.30 -11.43 28.58
N ASP A 529 3.25 -10.49 27.61
CA ASP A 529 2.65 -9.16 27.82
C ASP A 529 1.77 -8.67 26.66
N TRP A 530 0.52 -8.32 26.98
CA TRP A 530 -0.43 -7.71 26.04
C TRP A 530 -0.14 -6.25 25.74
N VAL A 531 0.65 -5.58 26.59
CA VAL A 531 0.99 -4.15 26.49
C VAL A 531 2.52 -3.98 26.56
N PRO A 532 3.24 -4.49 25.55
CA PRO A 532 4.70 -4.49 25.57
C PRO A 532 5.27 -3.07 25.54
N VAL A 533 6.27 -2.81 26.38
CA VAL A 533 7.08 -1.58 26.39
C VAL A 533 8.50 -1.97 25.98
N TRP A 534 8.93 -1.52 24.80
CA TRP A 534 10.26 -1.81 24.26
C TRP A 534 11.29 -0.74 24.63
N ASN A 535 10.91 0.54 24.51
CA ASN A 535 11.78 1.70 24.62
C ASN A 535 13.11 1.56 23.85
N GLN A 536 13.04 1.20 22.57
CA GLN A 536 14.22 0.98 21.72
C GLN A 536 14.26 1.91 20.52
N GLN A 537 15.41 2.57 20.35
CA GLN A 537 15.65 3.53 19.27
C GLN A 537 16.46 2.91 18.13
N PHE A 538 16.10 3.31 16.92
CA PHE A 538 16.73 2.91 15.67
C PHE A 538 17.07 4.14 14.83
N SER A 539 18.08 4.03 13.98
CA SER A 539 18.49 5.10 13.06
C SER A 539 18.64 4.56 11.64
N PHE A 540 18.06 5.27 10.69
CA PHE A 540 18.07 4.94 9.26
C PHE A 540 18.64 6.12 8.48
N ARG A 541 19.67 5.85 7.66
CA ARG A 541 20.33 6.85 6.82
C ARG A 541 19.73 6.78 5.42
N LEU A 542 19.16 7.89 4.94
CA LEU A 542 18.37 7.96 3.73
C LEU A 542 19.05 8.88 2.71
N THR A 543 19.31 8.34 1.53
CA THR A 543 19.87 9.04 0.37
C THR A 543 18.78 9.60 -0.54
N VAL A 544 17.58 8.98 -0.55
CA VAL A 544 16.39 9.45 -1.29
C VAL A 544 15.15 9.31 -0.39
N PRO A 545 15.04 10.13 0.68
CA PRO A 545 13.96 10.03 1.67
C PRO A 545 12.56 10.16 1.06
N GLU A 546 12.41 10.83 -0.08
CA GLU A 546 11.13 11.05 -0.75
C GLU A 546 10.52 9.80 -1.39
N LEU A 547 11.35 8.79 -1.68
CA LEU A 547 10.91 7.47 -2.16
C LEU A 547 10.94 6.40 -1.06
N ALA A 548 11.43 6.73 0.14
CA ALA A 548 11.54 5.78 1.24
C ALA A 548 10.18 5.53 1.92
N LEU A 549 9.93 4.27 2.23
CA LEU A 549 8.76 3.80 2.98
C LEU A 549 9.22 3.13 4.28
N LEU A 550 8.70 3.59 5.41
CA LEU A 550 8.88 2.93 6.70
C LEU A 550 7.89 1.78 6.82
N TYR A 551 8.40 0.55 6.87
CA TYR A 551 7.62 -0.66 7.09
C TYR A 551 7.81 -1.16 8.52
N ILE A 552 6.69 -1.40 9.21
CA ILE A 552 6.67 -1.90 10.58
C ILE A 552 5.79 -3.14 10.62
N LYS A 553 6.26 -4.20 11.29
CA LYS A 553 5.52 -5.44 11.49
C LYS A 553 5.73 -5.94 12.90
N VAL A 554 4.66 -6.26 13.60
CA VAL A 554 4.69 -6.94 14.90
C VAL A 554 4.46 -8.42 14.68
N VAL A 555 5.33 -9.22 15.27
CA VAL A 555 5.20 -10.69 15.29
C VAL A 555 5.15 -11.16 16.73
N GLU A 556 4.36 -12.19 16.96
CA GLU A 556 4.48 -13.03 18.15
C GLU A 556 5.61 -14.05 17.89
N ARG A 557 6.44 -14.32 18.89
CA ARG A 557 7.60 -15.21 18.76
C ARG A 557 7.35 -16.58 19.37
N ASP A 558 6.74 -17.47 18.60
CA ASP A 558 6.72 -18.89 18.99
C ASP A 558 8.10 -19.59 18.85
N PHE A 559 8.43 -20.44 19.83
CA PHE A 559 9.56 -21.38 19.84
C PHE A 559 9.47 -22.44 18.74
N SER A 560 8.28 -22.72 18.19
CA SER A 560 8.08 -23.63 17.05
C SER A 560 8.68 -23.13 15.73
N GLY A 561 9.11 -21.86 15.68
CA GLY A 561 9.69 -21.21 14.50
C GLY A 561 8.66 -20.60 13.55
N LYS A 562 7.36 -20.85 13.76
CA LYS A 562 6.27 -20.20 13.02
C LYS A 562 5.69 -19.05 13.83
N HIS A 563 6.22 -17.87 13.60
CA HIS A 563 5.78 -16.65 14.28
C HIS A 563 4.37 -16.22 13.85
N ASP A 564 3.49 -15.99 14.82
CA ASP A 564 2.18 -15.45 14.56
C ASP A 564 2.21 -13.95 14.25
N PHE A 565 1.19 -13.48 13.54
CA PHE A 565 1.16 -12.12 13.00
C PHE A 565 0.38 -11.20 13.92
N GLY A 566 1.07 -10.26 14.56
CA GLY A 566 0.47 -9.26 15.44
C GLY A 566 -0.03 -8.02 14.72
N GLY A 567 0.50 -7.70 13.54
CA GLY A 567 0.07 -6.54 12.75
C GLY A 567 1.17 -5.97 11.87
N GLN A 568 0.81 -5.10 10.94
CA GLN A 568 1.78 -4.35 10.13
C GLN A 568 1.28 -2.96 9.74
N THR A 569 2.19 -2.09 9.33
CA THR A 569 1.88 -0.83 8.66
C THR A 569 3.01 -0.46 7.71
N CYS A 570 2.70 0.36 6.71
CA CYS A 570 3.67 0.95 5.82
C CYS A 570 3.33 2.44 5.66
N LEU A 571 4.33 3.31 5.81
CA LEU A 571 4.18 4.75 5.90
C LEU A 571 5.21 5.43 4.97
N PRO A 572 4.80 6.40 4.14
CA PRO A 572 5.73 7.19 3.35
C PRO A 572 6.57 8.10 4.26
N VAL A 573 7.90 7.97 4.19
CA VAL A 573 8.81 8.70 5.09
C VAL A 573 8.67 10.21 4.91
N SER A 574 8.52 10.68 3.68
CA SER A 574 8.34 12.10 3.34
C SER A 574 7.11 12.77 3.94
N GLN A 575 6.14 12.00 4.45
CA GLN A 575 4.94 12.55 5.10
C GLN A 575 4.79 12.14 6.56
N LEU A 576 5.81 11.51 7.13
CA LEU A 576 5.84 11.23 8.56
C LEU A 576 5.96 12.55 9.34
N ARG A 577 5.15 12.67 10.38
CA ARG A 577 5.20 13.79 11.31
C ARG A 577 6.24 13.52 12.38
N GLN A 578 7.08 14.51 12.69
CA GLN A 578 8.00 14.49 13.83
C GLN A 578 7.24 14.30 15.17
N GLY A 579 7.94 13.87 16.20
CA GLY A 579 7.39 13.74 17.56
C GLY A 579 6.76 12.38 17.84
N ILE A 580 6.09 12.27 19.00
CA ILE A 580 5.42 11.05 19.44
C ILE A 580 4.10 10.88 18.69
N ARG A 581 3.91 9.78 17.97
CA ARG A 581 2.74 9.48 17.13
C ARG A 581 2.16 8.10 17.40
N ALA A 582 0.83 8.01 17.37
CA ALA A 582 0.08 6.76 17.43
C ALA A 582 0.00 6.11 16.05
N VAL A 583 0.66 4.97 15.87
CA VAL A 583 0.72 4.23 14.62
C VAL A 583 -0.18 3.00 14.68
N ARG A 584 -1.36 3.10 14.07
CA ARG A 584 -2.31 1.99 13.97
C ARG A 584 -1.79 0.88 13.05
N LEU A 585 -2.01 -0.36 13.48
CA LEU A 585 -1.63 -1.54 12.73
C LEU A 585 -2.79 -2.09 11.90
N ARG A 586 -2.42 -2.86 10.88
CA ARG A 586 -3.32 -3.49 9.93
C ARG A 586 -3.11 -4.99 9.91
N ASN A 587 -4.16 -5.71 9.53
CA ASN A 587 -4.10 -7.14 9.33
C ASN A 587 -3.32 -7.51 8.04
N ARG A 588 -3.21 -8.81 7.75
CA ARG A 588 -2.53 -9.31 6.53
C ARG A 588 -3.16 -8.83 5.22
N LYS A 589 -4.46 -8.49 5.22
CA LYS A 589 -5.22 -7.98 4.06
C LYS A 589 -5.12 -6.46 3.89
N GLY A 590 -4.54 -5.76 4.87
CA GLY A 590 -4.43 -4.29 4.89
C GLY A 590 -5.56 -3.57 5.59
N GLU A 591 -6.50 -4.30 6.16
CA GLU A 591 -7.61 -3.72 6.90
C GLU A 591 -7.09 -3.27 8.28
N LEU A 592 -7.56 -2.12 8.73
CA LEU A 592 -7.14 -1.52 10.00
C LEU A 592 -7.64 -2.37 11.16
N TYR A 593 -6.79 -2.60 12.16
CA TYR A 593 -7.27 -3.10 13.45
C TYR A 593 -8.02 -1.99 14.18
N ASN A 594 -9.01 -2.38 15.00
CA ASN A 594 -9.87 -1.42 15.67
C ASN A 594 -9.08 -0.69 16.76
N SER A 595 -8.32 -1.44 17.55
CA SER A 595 -7.65 -0.91 18.74
C SER A 595 -6.13 -0.99 18.65
N VAL A 596 -5.57 -1.91 17.85
CA VAL A 596 -4.13 -2.19 17.83
C VAL A 596 -3.31 -1.02 17.27
N LYS A 597 -2.35 -0.55 18.07
CA LYS A 597 -1.43 0.54 17.71
C LYS A 597 -0.09 0.45 18.42
N LEU A 598 0.91 1.10 17.83
CA LEU A 598 2.21 1.36 18.44
C LEU A 598 2.31 2.85 18.77
N LEU A 599 3.01 3.18 19.86
CA LEU A 599 3.41 4.54 20.16
C LEU A 599 4.89 4.70 19.77
N LEU A 600 5.15 5.53 18.76
CA LEU A 600 6.48 5.71 18.19
C LEU A 600 6.88 7.18 18.26
N HIS A 601 8.18 7.48 18.39
CA HIS A 601 8.71 8.83 18.19
C HIS A 601 9.58 8.88 16.95
N PHE A 602 9.29 9.84 16.06
CA PHE A 602 10.05 10.10 14.84
C PHE A 602 10.83 11.39 14.98
N GLN A 603 12.12 11.35 14.66
CA GLN A 603 12.98 12.53 14.62
C GLN A 603 13.79 12.54 13.31
N PHE A 604 13.82 13.70 12.65
CA PHE A 604 14.50 13.89 11.37
C PHE A 604 15.73 14.75 11.55
N HIS A 605 16.87 14.26 11.06
CA HIS A 605 18.11 15.03 10.99
C HIS A 605 18.47 15.23 9.52
N HIS A 606 18.24 16.44 9.00
CA HIS A 606 18.55 16.79 7.62
C HIS A 606 20.02 17.18 7.50
N HIS A 607 20.70 16.63 6.50
CA HIS A 607 22.08 16.95 6.18
C HIS A 607 22.07 18.03 5.10
N THR A 608 22.64 19.20 5.39
CA THR A 608 22.89 20.24 4.39
C THR A 608 23.86 19.71 3.33
N LEU A 609 23.48 19.87 2.06
CA LEU A 609 24.34 19.63 0.91
C LEU A 609 25.30 20.79 0.68
#